data_AF-A0A183AYF7-F1
#
_entry.id   AF-A0A183AYF7-F1
#
_cell.length_a   1.000
_cell.length_b   1.000
_cell.length_c   1.000
_cell.angle_alpha   90.00
_cell.angle_beta   90.00
_cell.angle_gamma   90.00
#
_symmetry.space_group_name_H-M   'P 1'
#
loop_
_entity.id
_entity.type
_entity.pdbx_description
1 polymer ?
#
loop_
_entity_poly.entity_id
_entity_poly.type
_entity_poly.pdbx_seq_one_letter_code
_entity_poly.pdbx_strand_id
1 'polypeptide(L)'
;MVEIKDHDALLASMRSRVQEQVLQASGLDMVYLTIHAVCEKHYICLYRGAWLQKRRVTGDIVRALKNRNAPESELKVALAELKARKKLLEEKEAELIPMAPDFDRGKLEDLLKQKFFYDQSFAIYGGIQGLYDYGPMGCAMKANLIAAWRQHFILEDQLLEVDCSMLTPAPVLQASGHVDRFTDLMVKDVKTGECFRADHLVKANLEAKQKHKKTTEAEKQEIQKLLAQLDNFGSKELDDIIRRYEMKAPSTNNELTEPQEFNLMFLRPETAQGIFVNFQRLLHFNQGRIPFGAAQIGSAFRNEISPRSGLIRVREFAMAEI
;
A
#
# COMPACT_ATOMS: atom_id res chain seq x y z
N MET A 1 -16.49 -31.94 13.86
CA MET A 1 -15.03 -31.88 14.06
C MET A 1 -14.41 -32.76 12.99
N VAL A 2 -13.87 -32.15 11.93
CA VAL A 2 -13.02 -32.86 10.97
C VAL A 2 -11.59 -32.72 11.51
N GLU A 3 -10.95 -33.84 11.80
CA GLU A 3 -9.64 -33.89 12.48
C GLU A 3 -8.52 -33.35 11.56
N ILE A 4 -7.47 -32.79 12.17
CA ILE A 4 -6.30 -32.20 11.51
C ILE A 4 -5.66 -33.12 10.45
N LYS A 5 -5.81 -34.45 10.60
CA LYS A 5 -5.31 -35.46 9.66
C LYS A 5 -5.95 -35.38 8.26
N ASP A 6 -7.22 -34.96 8.17
CA ASP A 6 -7.91 -34.86 6.88
C ASP A 6 -7.41 -33.67 6.05
N HIS A 7 -6.93 -32.60 6.70
CA HIS A 7 -6.36 -31.45 6.01
C HIS A 7 -4.98 -31.75 5.41
N ASP A 8 -4.11 -32.48 6.11
CA ASP A 8 -2.81 -32.88 5.58
C ASP A 8 -2.94 -33.88 4.42
N ALA A 9 -3.95 -34.77 4.47
CA ALA A 9 -4.31 -35.66 3.36
C ALA A 9 -4.87 -34.88 2.15
N LEU A 10 -5.70 -33.86 2.40
CA LEU A 10 -6.18 -32.95 1.36
C LEU A 10 -5.02 -32.18 0.72
N LEU A 11 -4.04 -31.74 1.51
CA LEU A 11 -2.84 -31.06 1.05
C LEU A 11 -1.94 -31.95 0.19
N ALA A 12 -1.75 -33.20 0.58
CA ALA A 12 -1.01 -34.18 -0.23
C ALA A 12 -1.73 -34.48 -1.56
N SER A 13 -3.06 -34.64 -1.52
CA SER A 13 -3.89 -34.89 -2.70
C SER A 13 -3.89 -33.70 -3.68
N MET A 14 -4.00 -32.47 -3.16
CA MET A 14 -3.99 -31.25 -3.98
C MET A 14 -2.61 -30.97 -4.57
N ARG A 15 -1.51 -31.20 -3.81
CA ARG A 15 -0.14 -31.14 -4.34
C ARG A 15 0.06 -32.11 -5.50
N SER A 16 -0.41 -33.36 -5.35
CA SER A 16 -0.35 -34.36 -6.42
C SER A 16 -1.10 -33.91 -7.68
N ARG A 17 -2.30 -33.32 -7.56
CA ARG A 17 -3.09 -32.86 -8.71
C ARG A 17 -2.50 -31.64 -9.40
N VAL A 18 -1.93 -30.71 -8.66
CA VAL A 18 -1.22 -29.54 -9.22
C VAL A 18 0.03 -30.01 -9.97
N GLN A 19 0.78 -30.96 -9.41
CA GLN A 19 1.99 -31.52 -10.01
C GLN A 19 1.69 -32.36 -11.27
N GLU A 20 0.55 -33.05 -11.31
CA GLU A 20 0.06 -33.78 -12.48
C GLU A 20 -0.40 -32.84 -13.62
N GLN A 21 -1.00 -31.69 -13.28
CA GLN A 21 -1.32 -30.63 -14.26
C GLN A 21 -0.06 -29.94 -14.81
N VAL A 22 1.03 -29.86 -14.03
CA VAL A 22 2.33 -29.31 -14.45
C VAL A 22 2.98 -30.19 -15.52
N LEU A 23 2.90 -31.52 -15.38
CA LEU A 23 3.54 -32.46 -16.29
C LEU A 23 2.87 -32.55 -17.68
N GLN A 24 1.66 -32.02 -17.84
CA GLN A 24 0.91 -32.04 -19.12
C GLN A 24 1.00 -30.74 -19.92
N ALA A 25 1.56 -29.67 -19.36
CA ALA A 25 1.63 -28.37 -20.02
C ALA A 25 2.93 -28.22 -20.81
N SER A 26 2.84 -28.23 -22.15
CA SER A 26 3.89 -27.74 -23.03
C SER A 26 3.52 -26.34 -23.56
N GLY A 27 4.47 -25.40 -23.48
CA GLY A 27 4.45 -24.14 -24.24
C GLY A 27 3.76 -22.90 -23.65
N LEU A 28 3.35 -22.89 -22.37
CA LEU A 28 2.57 -21.79 -21.75
C LEU A 28 3.17 -21.29 -20.42
N ASP A 29 4.42 -20.82 -20.42
CA ASP A 29 5.13 -20.47 -19.17
C ASP A 29 4.58 -19.24 -18.41
N MET A 30 3.99 -18.22 -19.08
CA MET A 30 3.50 -17.02 -18.36
C MET A 30 2.12 -17.15 -17.72
N VAL A 31 1.21 -17.91 -18.33
CA VAL A 31 -0.10 -18.19 -17.74
C VAL A 31 0.06 -19.14 -16.55
N TYR A 32 0.99 -20.09 -16.66
CA TYR A 32 1.32 -21.01 -15.58
C TYR A 32 1.92 -20.31 -14.35
N LEU A 33 2.84 -19.35 -14.55
CA LEU A 33 3.37 -18.50 -13.47
C LEU A 33 2.30 -17.62 -12.81
N THR A 34 1.33 -17.12 -13.59
CA THR A 34 0.23 -16.30 -13.08
C THR A 34 -0.78 -17.15 -12.29
N ILE A 35 -1.14 -18.33 -12.80
CA ILE A 35 -2.00 -19.29 -12.10
C ILE A 35 -1.29 -19.82 -10.84
N HIS A 36 0.01 -20.11 -10.90
CA HIS A 36 0.80 -20.52 -9.73
C HIS A 36 0.82 -19.41 -8.67
N ALA A 37 1.16 -18.18 -9.04
CA ALA A 37 1.20 -17.05 -8.10
C ALA A 37 -0.18 -16.69 -7.54
N VAL A 38 -1.26 -16.83 -8.34
CA VAL A 38 -2.64 -16.62 -7.89
C VAL A 38 -3.09 -17.76 -6.98
N CYS A 39 -2.89 -19.03 -7.36
CA CYS A 39 -3.25 -20.20 -6.54
C CYS A 39 -2.46 -20.24 -5.22
N GLU A 40 -1.17 -19.91 -5.24
CA GLU A 40 -0.31 -19.88 -4.06
C GLU A 40 -0.71 -18.73 -3.11
N LYS A 41 -1.03 -17.53 -3.64
CA LYS A 41 -1.57 -16.43 -2.83
C LYS A 41 -3.00 -16.67 -2.34
N HIS A 42 -3.89 -17.24 -3.15
CA HIS A 42 -5.24 -17.63 -2.73
C HIS A 42 -5.18 -18.71 -1.64
N TYR A 43 -4.27 -19.67 -1.78
CA TYR A 43 -4.03 -20.71 -0.80
C TYR A 43 -3.46 -20.15 0.51
N ILE A 44 -2.47 -19.24 0.46
CA ILE A 44 -1.98 -18.53 1.65
C ILE A 44 -3.10 -17.72 2.31
N CYS A 45 -3.95 -17.03 1.54
CA CYS A 45 -5.09 -16.28 2.08
C CYS A 45 -6.16 -17.17 2.73
N LEU A 46 -6.55 -18.29 2.08
CA LEU A 46 -7.53 -19.24 2.61
C LEU A 46 -6.99 -19.97 3.85
N TYR A 47 -5.72 -20.39 3.82
CA TYR A 47 -5.04 -21.03 4.94
C TYR A 47 -4.93 -20.04 6.12
N ARG A 48 -4.49 -18.81 5.86
CA ARG A 48 -4.42 -17.73 6.86
C ARG A 48 -5.80 -17.38 7.41
N GLY A 49 -6.85 -17.36 6.59
CA GLY A 49 -8.23 -17.13 6.99
C GLY A 49 -8.73 -18.16 8.00
N ALA A 50 -8.55 -19.46 7.72
CA ALA A 50 -8.94 -20.55 8.62
C ALA A 50 -8.19 -20.50 9.98
N TRP A 51 -6.90 -20.15 9.96
CA TRP A 51 -6.09 -19.99 11.17
C TRP A 51 -6.45 -18.74 11.97
N LEU A 52 -6.69 -17.61 11.31
CA LEU A 52 -7.16 -16.37 11.94
C LEU A 52 -8.53 -16.56 12.58
N GLN A 53 -9.43 -17.32 11.95
CA GLN A 53 -10.73 -17.66 12.50
C GLN A 53 -10.60 -18.52 13.76
N LYS A 54 -9.75 -19.56 13.75
CA LYS A 54 -9.46 -20.38 14.95
C LYS A 54 -8.80 -19.58 16.07
N ARG A 55 -7.89 -18.64 15.74
CA ARG A 55 -7.27 -17.71 16.70
C ARG A 55 -8.31 -16.76 17.30
N ARG A 56 -9.23 -16.25 16.48
CA ARG A 56 -10.34 -15.38 16.91
C ARG A 56 -11.25 -16.10 17.88
N VAL A 57 -11.69 -17.32 17.55
CA VAL A 57 -12.49 -18.19 18.44
C VAL A 57 -11.80 -18.42 19.79
N THR A 58 -10.49 -18.69 19.79
CA THR A 58 -9.72 -18.88 21.04
C THR A 58 -9.58 -17.58 21.85
N GLY A 59 -9.41 -16.44 21.16
CA GLY A 59 -9.38 -15.12 21.78
C GLY A 59 -10.72 -14.71 22.38
N ASP A 60 -11.82 -15.11 21.76
CA ASP A 60 -13.18 -14.87 22.23
C ASP A 60 -13.48 -15.72 23.49
N ILE A 61 -12.96 -16.95 23.56
CA ILE A 61 -13.02 -17.79 24.78
C ILE A 61 -12.29 -17.13 25.95
N VAL A 62 -11.10 -16.54 25.72
CA VAL A 62 -10.34 -15.82 26.77
C VAL A 62 -11.09 -14.56 27.22
N ARG A 63 -11.72 -13.80 26.30
CA ARG A 63 -12.56 -12.65 26.67
C ARG A 63 -13.79 -13.07 27.45
N ALA A 64 -14.45 -14.15 27.02
CA ALA A 64 -15.57 -14.71 27.75
C ALA A 64 -15.14 -15.11 29.17
N LEU A 65 -14.06 -15.88 29.35
CA LEU A 65 -13.53 -16.28 30.67
C LEU A 65 -13.22 -15.08 31.59
N LYS A 66 -12.68 -13.99 31.03
CA LYS A 66 -12.46 -12.74 31.79
C LYS A 66 -13.77 -12.06 32.20
N ASN A 67 -14.78 -12.06 31.33
CA ASN A 67 -16.08 -11.42 31.62
C ASN A 67 -16.89 -12.18 32.69
N ARG A 68 -16.71 -13.49 32.83
CA ARG A 68 -17.38 -14.34 33.86
C ARG A 68 -16.55 -14.53 35.13
N ASN A 69 -15.44 -13.82 35.32
CA ASN A 69 -14.52 -13.99 36.45
C ASN A 69 -14.18 -15.46 36.74
N ALA A 70 -13.84 -16.21 35.68
CA ALA A 70 -13.50 -17.62 35.80
C ALA A 70 -12.24 -17.85 36.66
N PRO A 71 -12.10 -19.04 37.28
CA PRO A 71 -10.94 -19.37 38.11
C PRO A 71 -9.61 -19.12 37.39
N GLU A 72 -8.60 -18.67 38.13
CA GLU A 72 -7.28 -18.33 37.58
C GLU A 72 -6.60 -19.52 36.87
N SER A 73 -6.93 -20.75 37.28
CA SER A 73 -6.50 -22.00 36.64
C SER A 73 -7.00 -22.14 35.20
N GLU A 74 -8.29 -21.88 34.96
CA GLU A 74 -8.90 -21.95 33.62
C GLU A 74 -8.39 -20.84 32.70
N LEU A 75 -8.20 -19.63 33.26
CA LEU A 75 -7.65 -18.51 32.51
C LEU A 75 -6.20 -18.78 32.07
N LYS A 76 -5.38 -19.41 32.93
CA LYS A 76 -4.01 -19.80 32.60
C LYS A 76 -3.97 -20.84 31.47
N VAL A 77 -4.86 -21.83 31.48
CA VAL A 77 -4.95 -22.85 30.42
C VAL A 77 -5.34 -22.20 29.08
N ALA A 78 -6.38 -21.36 29.06
CA ALA A 78 -6.82 -20.70 27.83
C ALA A 78 -5.79 -19.71 27.27
N LEU A 79 -5.05 -19.00 28.14
CA LEU A 79 -3.95 -18.12 27.74
C LEU A 79 -2.75 -18.91 27.19
N ALA A 80 -2.43 -20.06 27.78
CA ALA A 80 -1.37 -20.95 27.28
C ALA A 80 -1.72 -21.48 25.88
N GLU A 81 -2.96 -21.90 25.67
CA GLU A 81 -3.43 -22.39 24.37
C GLU A 81 -3.46 -21.27 23.30
N LEU A 82 -3.88 -20.06 23.67
CA LEU A 82 -3.82 -18.90 22.76
C LEU A 82 -2.38 -18.56 22.37
N LYS A 83 -1.44 -18.59 23.32
CA LYS A 83 -0.01 -18.37 23.05
C LYS A 83 0.58 -19.45 22.15
N ALA A 84 0.27 -20.72 22.42
CA ALA A 84 0.71 -21.85 21.59
C ALA A 84 0.20 -21.73 20.15
N ARG A 85 -1.08 -21.38 19.96
CA ARG A 85 -1.67 -21.16 18.63
C ARG A 85 -1.07 -19.96 17.91
N LYS A 86 -0.76 -18.87 18.63
CA LYS A 86 -0.07 -17.70 18.06
C LYS A 86 1.32 -18.09 17.54
N LYS A 87 2.09 -18.82 18.35
CA LYS A 87 3.43 -19.28 18.00
C LYS A 87 3.41 -20.21 16.78
N LEU A 88 2.47 -21.15 16.75
CA LEU A 88 2.30 -22.09 15.64
C LEU A 88 1.91 -21.38 14.33
N LEU A 89 1.06 -20.34 14.41
CA LEU A 89 0.74 -19.51 13.25
C LEU A 89 1.98 -18.75 12.76
N GLU A 90 2.76 -18.16 13.65
CA GLU A 90 3.99 -17.44 13.31
C GLU A 90 5.04 -18.37 12.68
N GLU A 91 5.20 -19.59 13.20
CA GLU A 91 6.09 -20.62 12.64
C GLU A 91 5.61 -21.07 11.24
N LYS A 92 4.32 -21.30 11.06
CA LYS A 92 3.76 -21.68 9.75
C LYS A 92 3.78 -20.54 8.74
N GLU A 93 3.54 -19.30 9.17
CA GLU A 93 3.75 -18.11 8.35
C GLU A 93 5.23 -18.01 7.94
N ALA A 94 6.18 -18.28 8.84
CA ALA A 94 7.61 -18.30 8.52
C ALA A 94 8.00 -19.43 7.55
N GLU A 95 7.44 -20.63 7.69
CA GLU A 95 7.65 -21.75 6.75
C GLU A 95 7.07 -21.48 5.35
N LEU A 96 5.96 -20.73 5.29
CA LEU A 96 5.27 -20.38 4.04
C LEU A 96 5.86 -19.14 3.37
N ILE A 97 6.71 -18.38 4.07
CA ILE A 97 7.52 -17.34 3.44
C ILE A 97 8.64 -18.09 2.71
N PRO A 98 8.60 -18.20 1.37
CA PRO A 98 9.76 -18.73 0.65
C PRO A 98 10.97 -17.88 1.07
N MET A 99 12.10 -18.53 1.37
CA MET A 99 13.39 -17.84 1.48
C MET A 99 13.61 -17.16 0.12
N ALA A 100 13.21 -15.90 0.02
CA ALA A 100 13.28 -15.19 -1.24
C ALA A 100 14.75 -15.17 -1.65
N PRO A 101 15.10 -15.62 -2.87
CA PRO A 101 16.40 -15.28 -3.42
C PRO A 101 16.56 -13.76 -3.33
N ASP A 102 17.76 -13.30 -3.01
CA ASP A 102 18.10 -11.89 -2.81
C ASP A 102 17.45 -11.04 -3.93
N PHE A 103 16.43 -10.24 -3.56
CA PHE A 103 15.61 -9.53 -4.54
C PHE A 103 16.40 -8.35 -5.10
N ASP A 104 16.93 -8.53 -6.30
CA ASP A 104 17.66 -7.48 -7.00
C ASP A 104 16.69 -6.57 -7.76
N ARG A 105 16.32 -5.46 -7.10
CA ARG A 105 15.46 -4.43 -7.67
C ARG A 105 16.01 -3.86 -8.99
N GLY A 106 17.32 -3.67 -9.09
CA GLY A 106 17.95 -3.08 -10.26
C GLY A 106 17.77 -3.97 -11.49
N LYS A 107 18.07 -5.27 -11.36
CA LYS A 107 17.85 -6.25 -12.42
C LYS A 107 16.40 -6.32 -12.87
N LEU A 108 15.44 -6.24 -11.94
CA LEU A 108 14.02 -6.24 -12.28
C LEU A 108 13.63 -4.98 -13.06
N GLU A 109 14.03 -3.80 -12.60
CA GLU A 109 13.70 -2.54 -13.27
C GLU A 109 14.29 -2.48 -14.68
N ASP A 110 15.52 -2.97 -14.86
CA ASP A 110 16.16 -3.08 -16.18
C ASP A 110 15.38 -4.01 -17.10
N LEU A 111 14.96 -5.18 -16.62
CA LEU A 111 14.16 -6.13 -17.40
C LEU A 111 12.80 -5.53 -17.79
N LEU A 112 12.12 -4.85 -16.87
CA LEU A 112 10.82 -4.23 -17.11
C LEU A 112 10.92 -3.15 -18.20
N LYS A 113 11.99 -2.35 -18.19
CA LYS A 113 12.27 -1.35 -19.23
C LYS A 113 12.64 -2.01 -20.57
N GLN A 114 13.56 -2.98 -20.55
CA GLN A 114 13.99 -3.70 -21.77
C GLN A 114 12.83 -4.41 -22.49
N LYS A 115 11.86 -4.93 -21.73
CA LYS A 115 10.66 -5.59 -22.27
C LYS A 115 9.48 -4.65 -22.45
N PHE A 116 9.68 -3.36 -22.26
CA PHE A 116 8.66 -2.31 -22.37
C PHE A 116 7.37 -2.65 -21.62
N PHE A 117 7.50 -3.05 -20.35
CA PHE A 117 6.36 -3.13 -19.43
C PHE A 117 5.87 -1.73 -19.08
N TYR A 118 6.80 -0.86 -18.69
CA TYR A 118 6.56 0.56 -18.56
C TYR A 118 7.86 1.33 -18.84
N ASP A 119 7.75 2.59 -19.21
CA ASP A 119 8.88 3.49 -19.32
C ASP A 119 8.49 4.92 -18.91
N GLN A 120 9.47 5.80 -18.75
CA GLN A 120 9.20 7.19 -18.38
C GLN A 120 8.41 7.92 -19.48
N SER A 121 7.32 8.57 -19.07
CA SER A 121 6.49 9.30 -20.02
C SER A 121 7.26 10.49 -20.60
N PHE A 122 7.09 10.72 -21.90
CA PHE A 122 7.79 11.76 -22.67
C PHE A 122 9.33 11.61 -22.66
N ALA A 123 9.87 10.38 -22.57
CA ALA A 123 11.31 10.12 -22.49
C ALA A 123 12.15 10.86 -23.55
N ILE A 124 11.67 10.94 -24.80
CA ILE A 124 12.36 11.64 -25.91
C ILE A 124 12.47 13.16 -25.72
N TYR A 125 11.66 13.74 -24.81
CA TYR A 125 11.68 15.15 -24.44
C TYR A 125 12.37 15.41 -23.10
N GLY A 126 13.16 14.44 -22.60
CA GLY A 126 13.83 14.50 -21.30
C GLY A 126 13.04 13.86 -20.15
N GLY A 127 11.81 13.41 -20.41
CA GLY A 127 10.98 12.68 -19.47
C GLY A 127 10.39 13.56 -18.36
N ILE A 128 9.18 13.22 -17.90
CA ILE A 128 8.56 13.88 -16.75
C ILE A 128 8.62 12.94 -15.55
N GLN A 129 9.22 13.39 -14.45
CA GLN A 129 9.29 12.58 -13.22
C GLN A 129 7.90 12.35 -12.65
N GLY A 130 7.63 11.09 -12.25
CA GLY A 130 6.33 10.69 -11.72
C GLY A 130 5.26 10.41 -12.76
N LEU A 131 5.56 10.48 -14.06
CA LEU A 131 4.67 10.03 -15.13
C LEU A 131 5.31 8.86 -15.88
N TYR A 132 4.52 7.81 -16.13
CA TYR A 132 4.97 6.58 -16.75
C TYR A 132 3.96 6.08 -17.77
N ASP A 133 4.45 5.63 -18.91
CA ASP A 133 3.65 5.02 -19.96
C ASP A 133 3.80 3.50 -19.86
N TYR A 134 2.68 2.77 -19.95
CA TYR A 134 2.69 1.31 -19.98
C TYR A 134 2.81 0.83 -21.43
N GLY A 135 3.79 -0.02 -21.71
CA GLY A 135 3.93 -0.67 -23.01
C GLY A 135 3.01 -1.89 -23.14
N PRO A 136 3.09 -2.66 -24.25
CA PRO A 136 2.12 -3.71 -24.56
C PRO A 136 1.95 -4.76 -23.46
N MET A 137 3.06 -5.23 -22.89
CA MET A 137 3.04 -6.22 -21.81
C MET A 137 2.51 -5.65 -20.49
N GLY A 138 2.84 -4.39 -20.19
CA GLY A 138 2.32 -3.70 -19.00
C GLY A 138 0.83 -3.44 -19.09
N CYS A 139 0.33 -3.05 -20.26
CA CYS A 139 -1.10 -2.88 -20.53
C CYS A 139 -1.86 -4.19 -20.35
N ALA A 140 -1.37 -5.29 -20.93
CA ALA A 140 -1.99 -6.61 -20.76
C ALA A 140 -2.00 -7.06 -19.29
N MET A 141 -0.88 -6.89 -18.57
CA MET A 141 -0.79 -7.21 -17.15
C MET A 141 -1.75 -6.37 -16.31
N LYS A 142 -1.81 -5.05 -16.55
CA LYS A 142 -2.73 -4.13 -15.87
C LYS A 142 -4.18 -4.50 -16.11
N ALA A 143 -4.54 -4.83 -17.36
CA ALA A 143 -5.90 -5.26 -17.72
C ALA A 143 -6.28 -6.56 -16.99
N ASN A 144 -5.38 -7.54 -16.93
CA ASN A 144 -5.60 -8.79 -16.21
C ASN A 144 -5.78 -8.56 -14.70
N LEU A 145 -5.00 -7.66 -14.10
CA LEU A 145 -5.12 -7.32 -12.68
C LEU A 145 -6.46 -6.66 -12.37
N ILE A 146 -6.88 -5.71 -13.22
CA ILE A 146 -8.20 -5.05 -13.09
C ILE A 146 -9.32 -6.07 -13.25
N ALA A 147 -9.23 -6.97 -14.23
CA ALA A 147 -10.23 -8.02 -14.44
C ALA A 147 -10.35 -8.95 -13.22
N ALA A 148 -9.21 -9.39 -12.65
CA ALA A 148 -9.19 -10.20 -11.45
C ALA A 148 -9.79 -9.45 -10.23
N TRP A 149 -9.50 -8.16 -10.09
CA TRP A 149 -10.08 -7.33 -9.03
C TRP A 149 -11.60 -7.17 -9.18
N ARG A 150 -12.09 -6.92 -10.40
CA ARG A 150 -13.53 -6.85 -10.70
C ARG A 150 -14.23 -8.17 -10.39
N GLN A 151 -13.63 -9.29 -10.77
CA GLN A 151 -14.17 -10.61 -10.46
C GLN A 151 -14.28 -10.83 -8.95
N HIS A 152 -13.22 -10.50 -8.22
CA HIS A 152 -13.14 -10.79 -6.79
C HIS A 152 -13.98 -9.85 -5.91
N PHE A 153 -14.14 -8.57 -6.27
CA PHE A 153 -14.88 -7.62 -5.45
C PHE A 153 -16.22 -7.25 -6.06
N ILE A 154 -16.24 -6.76 -7.30
CA ILE A 154 -17.48 -6.27 -7.90
C ILE A 154 -18.47 -7.41 -8.12
N LEU A 155 -18.03 -8.52 -8.70
CA LEU A 155 -18.92 -9.62 -9.06
C LEU A 155 -19.26 -10.52 -7.88
N GLU A 156 -18.31 -10.85 -7.00
CA GLU A 156 -18.57 -11.66 -5.81
C GLU A 156 -19.48 -10.94 -4.80
N ASP A 157 -19.23 -9.66 -4.51
CA ASP A 157 -20.01 -8.89 -3.52
C ASP A 157 -21.17 -8.07 -4.16
N GLN A 158 -21.39 -8.19 -5.47
CA GLN A 158 -22.44 -7.48 -6.22
C GLN A 158 -22.40 -5.95 -6.03
N LEU A 159 -21.19 -5.37 -6.08
CA LEU A 159 -20.98 -3.94 -5.90
C LEU A 159 -21.53 -3.16 -7.10
N LEU A 160 -22.07 -1.98 -6.81
CA LEU A 160 -22.58 -1.05 -7.83
C LEU A 160 -21.41 -0.27 -8.45
N GLU A 161 -20.90 -0.76 -9.56
CA GLU A 161 -19.81 -0.08 -10.27
C GLU A 161 -20.28 1.21 -10.97
N VAL A 162 -19.54 2.30 -10.78
CA VAL A 162 -19.75 3.59 -11.45
C VAL A 162 -18.46 4.13 -12.04
N ASP A 163 -18.58 4.90 -13.13
CA ASP A 163 -17.47 5.64 -13.71
C ASP A 163 -17.78 7.14 -13.70
N CYS A 164 -17.04 7.89 -12.88
CA CYS A 164 -17.22 9.33 -12.72
C CYS A 164 -16.14 10.12 -13.47
N SER A 165 -16.38 11.40 -13.73
CA SER A 165 -15.41 12.29 -14.40
C SER A 165 -14.16 12.54 -13.54
N MET A 166 -13.04 12.86 -14.20
CA MET A 166 -11.78 13.23 -13.53
C MET A 166 -11.72 14.71 -13.14
N LEU A 167 -12.35 15.57 -13.95
CA LEU A 167 -12.52 16.98 -13.64
C LEU A 167 -13.54 17.12 -12.51
N THR A 168 -13.13 17.79 -11.43
CA THR A 168 -13.95 17.97 -10.23
C THR A 168 -14.06 19.46 -9.90
N PRO A 169 -15.27 20.01 -9.78
CA PRO A 169 -15.45 21.40 -9.36
C PRO A 169 -14.84 21.67 -7.99
N ALA A 170 -14.16 22.81 -7.85
CA ALA A 170 -13.51 23.21 -6.59
C ALA A 170 -14.42 23.15 -5.34
N PRO A 171 -15.71 23.52 -5.40
CA PRO A 171 -16.60 23.40 -4.22
C PRO A 171 -16.73 21.97 -3.67
N VAL A 172 -16.63 20.94 -4.52
CA VAL A 172 -16.70 19.54 -4.08
C VAL A 172 -15.44 19.17 -3.29
N LEU A 173 -14.28 19.62 -3.75
CA LEU A 173 -12.99 19.38 -3.09
C LEU A 173 -12.85 20.20 -1.81
N GLN A 174 -13.45 21.39 -1.77
CA GLN A 174 -13.53 22.20 -0.55
C GLN A 174 -14.45 21.56 0.48
N ALA A 175 -15.65 21.13 0.08
CA ALA A 175 -16.60 20.48 0.98
C ALA A 175 -16.07 19.16 1.58
N SER A 176 -15.24 18.42 0.82
CA SER A 176 -14.57 17.22 1.32
C SER A 176 -13.31 17.51 2.16
N GLY A 177 -12.90 18.78 2.28
CA GLY A 177 -11.73 19.21 3.05
C GLY A 177 -10.38 18.96 2.37
N HIS A 178 -10.37 18.55 1.09
CA HIS A 178 -9.14 18.36 0.34
C HIS A 178 -8.41 19.67 0.09
N VAL A 179 -9.13 20.77 -0.12
CA VAL A 179 -8.48 22.08 -0.34
C VAL A 179 -7.66 22.52 0.88
N ASP A 180 -8.14 22.23 2.09
CA ASP A 180 -7.53 22.70 3.34
C ASP A 180 -6.51 21.71 3.92
N ARG A 181 -6.63 20.41 3.60
CA ARG A 181 -5.80 19.35 4.19
C ARG A 181 -4.85 18.67 3.20
N PHE A 182 -5.09 18.78 1.91
CA PHE A 182 -4.29 18.10 0.87
C PHE A 182 -3.16 19.00 0.36
N THR A 183 -2.46 19.62 1.30
CA THR A 183 -1.30 20.49 1.07
C THR A 183 -0.08 19.85 1.72
N ASP A 184 0.97 19.65 0.93
CA ASP A 184 2.27 19.28 1.47
C ASP A 184 3.09 20.54 1.73
N LEU A 185 3.97 20.48 2.74
CA LEU A 185 4.94 21.52 2.99
C LEU A 185 6.16 21.35 2.09
N MET A 186 6.50 22.41 1.36
CA MET A 186 7.54 22.44 0.35
C MET A 186 8.60 23.49 0.71
N VAL A 187 9.87 23.14 0.52
CA VAL A 187 11.01 24.06 0.59
C VAL A 187 11.69 24.11 -0.76
N LYS A 188 12.27 25.26 -1.12
CA LYS A 188 12.95 25.47 -2.40
C LYS A 188 14.41 25.82 -2.19
N ASP A 189 15.28 25.35 -3.07
CA ASP A 189 16.64 25.89 -3.17
C ASP A 189 16.57 27.35 -3.67
N VAL A 190 17.15 28.28 -2.92
CA VAL A 190 17.12 29.72 -3.20
C VAL A 190 17.75 30.07 -4.56
N LYS A 191 18.73 29.30 -5.04
CA LYS A 191 19.45 29.60 -6.29
C LYS A 191 18.87 28.88 -7.50
N THR A 192 18.50 27.60 -7.35
CA THR A 192 18.05 26.78 -8.49
C THR A 192 16.53 26.71 -8.62
N GLY A 193 15.79 27.01 -7.54
CA GLY A 193 14.35 26.82 -7.48
C GLY A 193 13.92 25.35 -7.40
N GLU A 194 14.86 24.40 -7.23
CA GLU A 194 14.53 22.98 -7.05
C GLU A 194 13.66 22.83 -5.79
N CYS A 195 12.52 22.14 -5.96
CA CYS A 195 11.52 21.98 -4.93
C CYS A 195 11.70 20.63 -4.22
N PHE A 196 11.70 20.66 -2.88
CA PHE A 196 11.76 19.47 -2.05
C PHE A 196 10.57 19.46 -1.08
N ARG A 197 10.06 18.26 -0.84
CA ARG A 197 9.07 18.04 0.22
C ARG A 197 9.77 18.13 1.57
N ALA A 198 9.29 19.01 2.45
CA ALA A 198 10.00 19.42 3.66
C ALA A 198 10.19 18.25 4.65
N ASP A 199 9.14 17.46 4.87
CA ASP A 199 9.16 16.25 5.72
C ASP A 199 10.23 15.25 5.25
N HIS A 200 10.26 14.92 3.98
CA HIS A 200 11.21 13.98 3.38
C HIS A 200 12.65 14.48 3.47
N LEU A 201 12.85 15.77 3.24
CA LEU A 201 14.17 16.39 3.37
C LEU A 201 14.67 16.29 4.81
N VAL A 202 13.82 16.65 5.78
CA VAL A 202 14.16 16.56 7.21
C VAL A 202 14.46 15.12 7.59
N LYS A 203 13.61 14.17 7.19
CA LYS A 203 13.80 12.74 7.44
C LYS A 203 15.15 12.23 6.93
N ALA A 204 15.48 12.50 5.68
CA ALA A 204 16.73 12.05 5.07
C ALA A 204 17.97 12.63 5.77
N ASN A 205 17.93 13.92 6.14
CA ASN A 205 19.03 14.58 6.85
C ASN A 205 19.20 14.03 8.28
N LEU A 206 18.09 13.82 9.00
CA LEU A 206 18.08 13.24 10.34
C LEU A 206 18.62 11.81 10.35
N GLU A 207 18.18 10.96 9.41
CA GLU A 207 18.70 9.59 9.23
C GLU A 207 20.20 9.58 8.88
N ALA A 208 20.66 10.52 8.06
CA ALA A 208 22.08 10.66 7.73
C ALA A 208 22.91 11.08 8.96
N LYS A 209 22.41 12.02 9.78
CA LYS A 209 23.06 12.42 11.04
C LYS A 209 23.07 11.28 12.06
N GLN A 210 22.02 10.48 12.15
CA GLN A 210 21.97 9.33 13.08
C GLN A 210 23.06 8.28 12.77
N LYS A 211 23.38 8.07 11.48
CA LYS A 211 24.42 7.13 11.02
C LYS A 211 25.84 7.68 11.15
N HIS A 212 26.00 8.97 11.41
CA HIS A 212 27.32 9.61 11.47
C HIS A 212 28.06 9.26 12.78
N LYS A 213 29.34 8.88 12.69
CA LYS A 213 30.15 8.38 13.83
C LYS A 213 30.38 9.40 14.95
N LYS A 214 30.18 10.70 14.68
CA LYS A 214 30.37 11.79 15.66
C LYS A 214 29.13 12.16 16.46
N THR A 215 27.98 11.54 16.19
CA THR A 215 26.70 11.88 16.84
C THR A 215 26.63 11.26 18.23
N THR A 216 26.38 12.08 19.25
CA THR A 216 26.27 11.61 20.64
C THR A 216 25.03 10.76 20.85
N GLU A 217 25.04 9.88 21.85
CA GLU A 217 23.90 8.98 22.11
C GLU A 217 22.63 9.75 22.52
N ALA A 218 22.78 10.90 23.18
CA ALA A 218 21.69 11.81 23.50
C ALA A 218 21.05 12.42 22.24
N GLU A 219 21.86 12.87 21.28
CA GLU A 219 21.36 13.39 19.99
C GLU A 219 20.67 12.30 19.16
N LYS A 220 21.15 11.05 19.19
CA LYS A 220 20.46 9.95 18.49
C LYS A 220 19.07 9.68 19.05
N GLN A 221 18.90 9.76 20.37
CA GLN A 221 17.59 9.60 21.00
C GLN A 221 16.65 10.76 20.67
N GLU A 222 17.16 12.00 20.62
CA GLU A 222 16.38 13.17 20.19
C GLU A 222 15.95 13.03 18.72
N ILE A 223 16.88 12.69 17.82
CA ILE A 223 16.61 12.45 16.40
C ILE A 223 15.54 11.36 16.24
N GLN A 224 15.60 10.28 17.01
CA GLN A 224 14.61 9.21 16.94
C GLN A 224 13.21 9.67 17.37
N LYS A 225 13.11 10.55 18.37
CA LYS A 225 11.83 11.16 18.77
C LYS A 225 11.29 12.09 17.68
N LEU A 226 12.15 12.94 17.10
CA LEU A 226 11.77 13.83 16.00
C LEU A 226 11.28 13.04 14.78
N LEU A 227 11.96 11.95 14.41
CA LEU A 227 11.55 11.07 13.31
C LEU A 227 10.19 10.40 13.55
N ALA A 228 9.87 10.07 14.81
CA ALA A 228 8.59 9.45 15.17
C ALA A 228 7.42 10.44 15.17
N GLN A 229 7.69 11.73 15.32
CA GLN A 229 6.68 12.79 15.36
C GLN A 229 6.60 13.63 14.08
N LEU A 230 7.42 13.28 13.07
CA LEU A 230 7.62 14.08 11.87
C LEU A 230 6.32 14.40 11.12
N ASP A 231 5.40 13.44 11.06
CA ASP A 231 4.12 13.57 10.35
C ASP A 231 3.15 14.57 11.02
N ASN A 232 3.44 14.99 12.26
CA ASN A 232 2.59 15.92 13.02
C ASN A 232 3.11 17.36 13.02
N PHE A 233 4.31 17.62 12.47
CA PHE A 233 4.91 18.95 12.54
C PHE A 233 4.32 19.90 11.50
N GLY A 234 4.02 21.12 11.95
CA GLY A 234 3.58 22.21 11.06
C GLY A 234 4.73 22.95 10.37
N SER A 235 4.40 23.93 9.52
CA SER A 235 5.38 24.76 8.77
C SER A 235 6.47 25.37 9.66
N LYS A 236 6.09 25.98 10.79
CA LYS A 236 7.05 26.64 11.71
C LYS A 236 7.99 25.65 12.40
N GLU A 237 7.46 24.53 12.87
CA GLU A 237 8.24 23.50 13.57
C GLU A 237 9.24 22.84 12.62
N LEU A 238 8.84 22.61 11.36
CA LEU A 238 9.74 22.12 10.33
C LEU A 238 10.81 23.15 9.98
N ASP A 239 10.48 24.45 9.90
CA ASP A 239 11.48 25.50 9.69
C ASP A 239 12.49 25.56 10.83
N ASP A 240 12.03 25.51 12.09
CA ASP A 240 12.90 25.48 13.26
C ASP A 240 13.86 24.29 13.24
N ILE A 241 13.40 23.11 12.82
CA ILE A 241 14.23 21.91 12.67
C ILE A 241 15.25 22.08 11.53
N ILE A 242 14.83 22.60 10.38
CA ILE A 242 15.69 22.87 9.22
C ILE A 242 16.81 23.83 9.61
N ARG A 243 16.49 24.92 10.32
CA ARG A 243 17.44 25.93 10.80
C ARG A 243 18.35 25.37 11.90
N ARG A 244 17.81 24.69 12.91
CA ARG A 244 18.58 24.11 14.03
C ARG A 244 19.66 23.14 13.55
N TYR A 245 19.35 22.32 12.56
CA TYR A 245 20.28 21.34 12.03
C TYR A 245 21.05 21.82 10.79
N GLU A 246 20.91 23.09 10.41
CA GLU A 246 21.54 23.72 9.23
C GLU A 246 21.37 22.87 7.95
N MET A 247 20.14 22.39 7.71
CA MET A 247 19.85 21.52 6.57
C MET A 247 19.93 22.30 5.26
N LYS A 248 20.49 21.67 4.23
CA LYS A 248 20.74 22.27 2.91
C LYS A 248 20.17 21.41 1.80
N ALA A 249 20.06 21.98 0.60
CA ALA A 249 19.62 21.26 -0.58
C ALA A 249 20.54 20.05 -0.87
N PRO A 250 20.02 18.81 -1.01
CA PRO A 250 20.85 17.61 -1.17
C PRO A 250 21.73 17.60 -2.42
N SER A 251 21.27 18.26 -3.49
CA SER A 251 21.91 18.31 -4.81
C SER A 251 23.01 19.37 -4.89
N THR A 252 22.75 20.55 -4.33
CA THR A 252 23.56 21.77 -4.57
C THR A 252 24.21 22.33 -3.32
N ASN A 253 23.85 21.81 -2.14
CA ASN A 253 24.29 22.30 -0.82
C ASN A 253 24.01 23.81 -0.61
N ASN A 254 22.98 24.33 -1.28
CA ASN A 254 22.51 25.71 -1.11
C ASN A 254 21.52 25.82 0.07
N GLU A 255 21.27 27.07 0.47
CA GLU A 255 20.23 27.41 1.46
C GLU A 255 18.83 27.16 0.91
N LEU A 256 17.91 26.87 1.82
CA LEU A 256 16.52 26.56 1.52
C LEU A 256 15.61 27.71 1.97
N THR A 257 14.51 27.90 1.24
CA THR A 257 13.43 28.81 1.64
C THR A 257 12.65 28.25 2.82
N GLU A 258 11.86 29.10 3.47
CA GLU A 258 10.89 28.68 4.48
C GLU A 258 9.87 27.67 3.90
N PRO A 259 9.38 26.70 4.71
CA PRO A 259 8.36 25.75 4.28
C PRO A 259 7.04 26.43 3.94
N GLN A 260 6.63 26.34 2.67
CA GLN A 260 5.37 26.87 2.16
C GLN A 260 4.40 25.74 1.82
N GLU A 261 3.11 25.98 2.02
CA GLU A 261 2.06 25.06 1.59
C GLU A 261 2.00 24.99 0.05
N PHE A 262 2.04 23.77 -0.47
CA PHE A 262 1.89 23.49 -1.88
C PHE A 262 0.64 22.69 -2.12
N ASN A 263 -0.30 23.28 -2.88
CA ASN A 263 -1.55 22.61 -3.22
C ASN A 263 -1.28 21.50 -4.25
N LEU A 264 -1.67 20.28 -3.91
CA LEU A 264 -1.43 19.09 -4.73
C LEU A 264 -2.48 18.88 -5.84
N MET A 265 -3.45 19.79 -5.99
CA MET A 265 -4.68 19.53 -6.74
C MET A 265 -4.78 20.30 -8.06
N PHE A 266 -4.97 19.56 -9.15
CA PHE A 266 -5.48 20.08 -10.43
C PHE A 266 -6.65 19.25 -11.00
N LEU A 267 -6.75 17.99 -10.56
CA LEU A 267 -7.73 16.98 -10.95
C LEU A 267 -8.09 16.16 -9.70
N ARG A 268 -9.07 15.25 -9.78
CA ARG A 268 -9.48 14.45 -8.62
C ARG A 268 -8.29 13.72 -7.95
N PRO A 269 -8.10 13.85 -6.62
CA PRO A 269 -7.03 13.17 -5.88
C PRO A 269 -7.34 11.71 -5.56
N GLU A 270 -8.62 11.35 -5.66
CA GLU A 270 -9.20 10.04 -5.38
C GLU A 270 -10.45 9.79 -6.24
N THR A 271 -11.00 8.57 -6.24
CA THR A 271 -12.22 8.23 -6.98
C THR A 271 -13.49 8.22 -6.11
N ALA A 272 -13.35 8.14 -4.78
CA ALA A 272 -14.43 8.05 -3.80
C ALA A 272 -15.45 9.20 -3.86
N GLN A 273 -14.99 10.44 -4.12
CA GLN A 273 -15.89 11.60 -4.19
C GLN A 273 -16.98 11.45 -5.27
N GLY A 274 -16.68 10.77 -6.39
CA GLY A 274 -17.66 10.48 -7.43
C GLY A 274 -18.79 9.57 -6.94
N ILE A 275 -18.45 8.60 -6.09
CA ILE A 275 -19.40 7.68 -5.46
C ILE A 275 -20.29 8.45 -4.47
N PHE A 276 -19.69 9.29 -3.61
CA PHE A 276 -20.44 10.05 -2.59
C PHE A 276 -21.46 11.01 -3.20
N VAL A 277 -21.08 11.75 -4.24
CA VAL A 277 -22.00 12.68 -4.93
C VAL A 277 -23.18 11.93 -5.57
N ASN A 278 -22.97 10.68 -6.00
CA ASN A 278 -24.01 9.84 -6.60
C ASN A 278 -24.74 8.93 -5.61
N PHE A 279 -24.50 9.06 -4.30
CA PHE A 279 -25.05 8.16 -3.28
C PHE A 279 -26.57 8.00 -3.37
N GLN A 280 -27.33 9.10 -3.58
CA GLN A 280 -28.79 9.03 -3.69
C GLN A 280 -29.27 8.19 -4.90
N ARG A 281 -28.55 8.26 -6.03
CA ARG A 281 -28.87 7.47 -7.22
C ARG A 281 -28.54 6.00 -7.00
N LEU A 282 -27.41 5.73 -6.36
CA LEU A 282 -26.98 4.37 -6.02
C LEU A 282 -27.91 3.70 -5.00
N LEU A 283 -28.32 4.44 -3.96
CA LEU A 283 -29.30 3.99 -2.98
C LEU A 283 -30.65 3.71 -3.64
N HIS A 284 -31.09 4.55 -4.57
CA HIS A 284 -32.32 4.33 -5.32
C HIS A 284 -32.24 3.08 -6.21
N PHE A 285 -31.10 2.85 -6.87
CA PHE A 285 -30.85 1.63 -7.63
C PHE A 285 -30.97 0.38 -6.75
N ASN A 286 -30.48 0.45 -5.51
CA ASN A 286 -30.66 -0.60 -4.51
C ASN A 286 -32.02 -0.56 -3.78
N GLN A 287 -33.03 0.12 -4.34
CA GLN A 287 -34.39 0.20 -3.80
C GLN A 287 -34.46 0.73 -2.35
N GLY A 288 -33.52 1.60 -1.97
CA GLY A 288 -33.44 2.16 -0.61
C GLY A 288 -32.93 1.19 0.45
N ARG A 289 -32.47 -0.02 0.06
CA ARG A 289 -32.00 -1.04 1.01
C ARG A 289 -30.55 -0.80 1.37
N ILE A 290 -30.20 -1.13 2.62
CA ILE A 290 -28.84 -1.10 3.15
C ILE A 290 -28.55 -2.42 3.87
N PRO A 291 -27.30 -2.91 3.88
CA PRO A 291 -26.11 -2.33 3.25
C PRO A 291 -26.07 -2.55 1.73
N PHE A 292 -25.35 -1.67 1.02
CA PHE A 292 -24.90 -1.88 -0.36
C PHE A 292 -23.49 -1.28 -0.50
N GLY A 293 -22.72 -1.79 -1.46
CA GLY A 293 -21.42 -1.22 -1.81
C GLY A 293 -21.45 -0.67 -3.23
N ALA A 294 -20.63 0.34 -3.47
CA ALA A 294 -20.37 0.87 -4.80
C ALA A 294 -18.88 0.80 -5.06
N ALA A 295 -18.47 0.72 -6.31
CA ALA A 295 -17.06 0.64 -6.65
C ALA A 295 -16.75 1.56 -7.82
N GLN A 296 -15.51 2.06 -7.88
CA GLN A 296 -15.03 2.81 -9.03
C GLN A 296 -13.59 2.43 -9.34
N ILE A 297 -13.30 2.24 -10.63
CA ILE A 297 -11.96 2.00 -11.15
C ILE A 297 -11.61 3.13 -12.11
N GLY A 298 -10.54 3.87 -11.83
CA GLY A 298 -10.15 4.98 -12.70
C GLY A 298 -8.86 5.67 -12.28
N SER A 299 -8.40 6.63 -13.11
CA SER A 299 -7.21 7.43 -12.80
C SER A 299 -7.48 8.44 -11.69
N ALA A 300 -6.49 8.66 -10.84
CA ALA A 300 -6.42 9.71 -9.85
C ALA A 300 -5.07 10.44 -9.97
N PHE A 301 -5.06 11.70 -9.52
CA PHE A 301 -3.95 12.61 -9.74
C PHE A 301 -3.47 13.22 -8.43
N ARG A 302 -2.18 13.14 -8.16
CA ARG A 302 -1.56 13.75 -6.99
C ARG A 302 -0.35 14.53 -7.46
N ASN A 303 -0.34 15.85 -7.30
CA ASN A 303 0.77 16.68 -7.79
C ASN A 303 2.00 16.59 -6.87
N GLU A 304 2.57 15.40 -6.79
CA GLU A 304 3.68 15.04 -5.93
C GLU A 304 4.89 15.94 -6.16
N ILE A 305 5.44 16.49 -5.06
CA ILE A 305 6.54 17.47 -5.11
C ILE A 305 7.82 16.85 -5.68
N SER A 306 8.17 15.63 -5.27
CA SER A 306 9.40 14.97 -5.70
C SER A 306 9.23 13.45 -5.86
N PRO A 307 8.66 12.96 -6.97
CA PRO A 307 8.44 11.55 -7.24
C PRO A 307 9.76 10.82 -7.61
N ARG A 308 10.38 10.11 -6.66
CA ARG A 308 11.70 9.45 -6.83
C ARG A 308 11.68 7.92 -6.73
N SER A 309 10.51 7.28 -6.59
CA SER A 309 10.41 5.85 -6.23
C SER A 309 9.85 4.95 -7.34
N GLY A 310 9.96 5.34 -8.61
CA GLY A 310 9.37 4.60 -9.72
C GLY A 310 7.83 4.62 -9.64
N LEU A 311 7.20 3.49 -9.98
CA LEU A 311 5.74 3.32 -9.92
C LEU A 311 5.14 3.40 -8.49
N ILE A 312 5.96 3.37 -7.44
CA ILE A 312 5.48 3.49 -6.05
C ILE A 312 4.97 4.91 -5.76
N ARG A 313 5.52 5.92 -6.43
CA ARG A 313 5.20 7.32 -6.17
C ARG A 313 5.16 8.10 -7.47
N VAL A 314 3.95 8.26 -7.98
CA VAL A 314 3.63 8.82 -9.30
C VAL A 314 2.59 9.92 -9.17
N ARG A 315 2.50 10.78 -10.19
CA ARG A 315 1.54 11.90 -10.23
C ARG A 315 0.20 11.52 -10.82
N GLU A 316 0.17 10.46 -11.63
CA GLU A 316 -1.03 9.87 -12.20
C GLU A 316 -0.98 8.35 -12.00
N PHE A 317 -2.07 7.76 -11.50
CA PHE A 317 -2.17 6.33 -11.32
C PHE A 317 -3.62 5.87 -11.32
N ALA A 318 -3.83 4.60 -11.67
CA ALA A 318 -5.14 3.97 -11.58
C ALA A 318 -5.38 3.47 -10.16
N MET A 319 -6.59 3.71 -9.65
CA MET A 319 -7.07 3.19 -8.38
C MET A 319 -8.35 2.40 -8.59
N ALA A 320 -8.61 1.47 -7.67
CA ALA A 320 -9.86 0.76 -7.54
C ALA A 320 -10.34 0.93 -6.10
N GLU A 321 -11.43 1.67 -5.91
CA GLU A 321 -12.00 2.00 -4.60
C GLU A 321 -13.41 1.40 -4.47
N ILE A 322 -13.77 1.04 -3.23
CA ILE A 322 -15.08 0.50 -2.80
C ILE A 322 -15.58 1.37 -1.65
#